data_AF-A0A938EPF0-F1
#
_entry.id   AF-A0A938EPF0-F1
#
_cell.length_a   1.000
_cell.length_b   1.000
_cell.length_c   1.000
_cell.angle_alpha   90.00
_cell.angle_beta   90.00
_cell.angle_gamma   90.00
#
_symmetry.space_group_name_H-M   'P 1'
#
loop_
_entity.id
_entity.type
_entity.pdbx_description
1 polymer ?
#
loop_
_entity_poly.entity_id
_entity_poly.type
_entity_poly.pdbx_seq_one_letter_code
_entity_poly.pdbx_strand_id
1 'polypeptide(L)'
;VAAFRPDIIITQDGVDPHHQDPLAHLQVRMATFPRLWCVLHEMADRAADGRWIALGGGGYNVDVLPRAWALLFAEMTGTVLDDEVPGDWLALAAERSARDDLTGWLMGDPDPEVGAAERAAADAEGNAAVDEAIEVLL
;
A
#
# COMPACT_ATOMS: atom_id res chain seq x y z
N VAL A 1 -7.17 -15.86 -12.04
CA VAL A 1 -5.80 -16.13 -12.55
C VAL A 1 -5.64 -17.55 -13.09
N ALA A 2 -5.91 -18.61 -12.30
CA ALA A 2 -5.71 -20.00 -12.75
C ALA A 2 -6.39 -20.37 -14.08
N ALA A 3 -7.63 -19.91 -14.34
CA ALA A 3 -8.32 -20.17 -15.60
C ALA A 3 -7.64 -19.53 -16.83
N PHE A 4 -6.97 -18.39 -16.63
CA PHE A 4 -6.27 -17.67 -17.69
C PHE A 4 -4.94 -18.33 -18.05
N ARG A 5 -4.26 -18.96 -17.07
CA ARG A 5 -2.93 -19.59 -17.20
C ARG A 5 -1.88 -18.63 -17.76
N PRO A 6 -1.53 -17.56 -17.02
CA PRO A 6 -0.55 -16.59 -17.48
C PRO A 6 0.86 -17.18 -17.53
N ASP A 7 1.66 -16.74 -18.50
CA ASP A 7 3.09 -17.02 -18.50
C ASP A 7 3.85 -16.16 -17.48
N ILE A 8 3.32 -14.99 -17.12
CA ILE A 8 3.91 -14.05 -16.16
C ILE A 8 2.81 -13.28 -15.43
N ILE A 9 3.02 -12.96 -14.16
CA ILE A 9 2.16 -12.07 -13.38
C ILE A 9 2.85 -10.72 -13.24
N ILE A 10 2.12 -9.64 -13.53
CA ILE A 10 2.56 -8.27 -13.29
C ILE A 10 1.57 -7.64 -12.33
N THR A 11 2.07 -7.13 -11.20
CA THR A 11 1.26 -6.44 -10.20
C THR A 11 1.64 -4.97 -10.13
N GLN A 12 0.67 -4.15 -9.74
CA GLN A 12 0.84 -2.74 -9.44
C GLN A 12 0.56 -2.62 -7.94
N ASP A 13 1.61 -2.45 -7.15
CA ASP A 13 1.60 -2.58 -5.69
C ASP A 13 1.60 -1.21 -5.01
N GLY A 14 0.53 -0.48 -5.27
CA GLY A 14 0.25 0.81 -4.66
C GLY A 14 -0.14 0.63 -3.20
N VAL A 15 0.23 1.61 -2.38
CA VAL A 15 -0.01 1.63 -0.93
C VAL A 15 -0.86 2.81 -0.51
N ASP A 16 -1.42 3.54 -1.48
CA ASP A 16 -2.47 4.53 -1.24
C ASP A 16 -3.75 3.99 -0.57
N PRO A 17 -4.07 2.68 -0.53
CA PRO A 17 -5.18 2.24 0.30
C PRO A 17 -4.94 2.42 1.80
N HIS A 18 -3.68 2.65 2.22
CA HIS A 18 -3.33 2.81 3.63
C HIS A 18 -4.13 3.93 4.27
N HIS A 19 -4.60 3.73 5.50
CA HIS A 19 -5.50 4.68 6.18
C HIS A 19 -4.92 6.07 6.47
N GLN A 20 -3.59 6.22 6.39
CA GLN A 20 -2.92 7.52 6.53
C GLN A 20 -2.54 8.14 5.18
N ASP A 21 -2.94 7.53 4.06
CA ASP A 21 -2.70 8.12 2.76
C ASP A 21 -3.60 9.35 2.55
N PRO A 22 -3.06 10.48 2.08
CA PRO A 22 -3.83 11.70 1.92
C PRO A 22 -4.76 11.69 0.69
N LEU A 23 -4.57 10.77 -0.26
CA LEU A 23 -5.29 10.78 -1.54
C LEU A 23 -6.37 9.69 -1.65
N ALA A 24 -6.41 8.73 -0.73
CA ALA A 24 -7.42 7.66 -0.74
C ALA A 24 -7.92 7.34 0.67
N HIS A 25 -9.18 6.92 0.77
CA HIS A 25 -9.90 6.80 2.05
C HIS A 25 -10.33 5.34 2.32
N LEU A 26 -9.47 4.37 1.96
CA LEU A 26 -9.78 2.94 1.99
C LEU A 26 -9.53 2.26 3.35
N GLN A 27 -8.91 2.96 4.30
CA GLN A 27 -8.75 2.54 5.69
C GLN A 27 -8.00 1.20 5.86
N VAL A 28 -7.09 0.88 4.93
CA VAL A 28 -6.29 -0.35 4.97
C VAL A 28 -5.15 -0.18 5.98
N ARG A 29 -4.93 -1.22 6.80
CA ARG A 29 -3.82 -1.27 7.77
C ARG A 29 -2.54 -1.77 7.11
N MET A 30 -1.38 -1.32 7.59
CA MET A 30 -0.05 -1.80 7.15
C MET A 30 0.05 -3.33 7.11
N ALA A 31 -0.51 -4.02 8.12
CA ALA A 31 -0.55 -5.49 8.21
C ALA A 31 -1.21 -6.21 7.03
N THR A 32 -2.02 -5.51 6.23
CA THR A 32 -2.68 -6.09 5.06
C THR A 32 -1.71 -6.31 3.90
N PHE A 33 -0.74 -5.41 3.72
CA PHE A 33 0.11 -5.44 2.54
C PHE A 33 1.06 -6.64 2.49
N PRO A 34 1.83 -6.98 3.56
CA PRO A 34 2.64 -8.20 3.56
C PRO A 34 1.83 -9.46 3.32
N ARG A 35 0.61 -9.54 3.89
CA ARG A 35 -0.31 -10.65 3.64
C ARG A 35 -0.74 -10.73 2.18
N LEU A 36 -1.03 -9.58 1.55
CA LEU A 36 -1.38 -9.52 0.13
C LEU A 36 -0.22 -10.00 -0.73
N TRP A 37 1.00 -9.52 -0.48
CA TRP A 37 2.16 -9.89 -1.27
C TRP A 37 2.56 -11.36 -1.13
N CYS A 38 2.43 -11.95 0.06
CA CYS A 38 2.58 -13.39 0.24
C CYS A 38 1.60 -14.18 -0.66
N VAL A 39 0.32 -13.77 -0.70
CA VAL A 39 -0.68 -14.40 -1.58
C VAL A 39 -0.36 -14.19 -3.07
N LEU A 40 0.16 -13.02 -3.45
CA LEU A 40 0.56 -12.73 -4.83
C LEU A 40 1.79 -13.56 -5.25
N HIS A 41 2.76 -13.74 -4.36
CA HIS A 41 3.93 -14.59 -4.55
C HIS A 41 3.50 -16.05 -4.75
N GLU A 42 2.70 -16.60 -3.84
CA GLU A 42 2.14 -17.96 -3.96
C GLU A 42 1.32 -18.13 -5.25
N MET A 43 0.61 -17.09 -5.66
CA MET A 43 -0.15 -17.09 -6.90
C MET A 43 0.78 -17.14 -8.12
N ALA A 44 1.89 -16.41 -8.12
CA ALA A 44 2.89 -16.43 -9.18
C ALA A 44 3.59 -17.80 -9.27
N ASP A 45 3.95 -18.39 -8.14
CA ASP A 45 4.51 -19.75 -8.09
C ASP A 45 3.59 -20.76 -8.76
N ARG A 46 2.30 -20.72 -8.39
CA ARG A 46 1.32 -21.71 -8.85
C ARG A 46 0.85 -21.49 -10.28
N ALA A 47 0.71 -20.24 -10.70
CA ALA A 47 0.04 -19.90 -11.96
C ALA A 47 1.00 -19.48 -13.07
N ALA A 48 2.23 -19.07 -12.74
CA ALA A 48 3.21 -18.53 -13.68
C ALA A 48 4.64 -19.04 -13.41
N ASP A 49 4.80 -20.16 -12.68
CA ASP A 49 6.11 -20.81 -12.44
C ASP A 49 7.13 -19.82 -11.83
N GLY A 50 6.65 -19.08 -10.83
CA GLY A 50 7.42 -18.08 -10.07
C GLY A 50 7.70 -16.77 -10.83
N ARG A 51 7.23 -16.62 -12.07
CA ARG A 51 7.48 -15.39 -12.85
C ARG A 51 6.55 -14.26 -12.41
N TRP A 52 7.09 -13.40 -11.57
CA TRP A 52 6.41 -12.22 -11.03
C TRP A 52 7.23 -10.94 -11.26
N ILE A 53 6.59 -9.90 -11.79
CA ILE A 53 7.09 -8.53 -11.82
C ILE A 53 6.19 -7.67 -10.93
N ALA A 54 6.71 -7.20 -9.81
CA ALA A 54 6.04 -6.23 -8.97
C ALA A 54 6.45 -4.81 -9.41
N LEU A 55 5.46 -4.00 -9.78
CA LEU A 55 5.63 -2.57 -10.01
C LEU A 55 5.16 -1.81 -8.77
N GLY A 56 5.72 -0.63 -8.53
CA GLY A 56 5.15 0.30 -7.56
C GLY A 56 3.81 0.88 -8.02
N GLY A 57 3.48 2.05 -7.49
CA GLY A 57 2.39 2.90 -7.94
C GLY A 57 2.07 3.94 -6.89
N GLY A 58 0.79 4.21 -6.65
CA GLY A 58 0.35 5.22 -5.69
C GLY A 58 0.75 4.89 -4.25
N GLY A 59 0.72 5.89 -3.39
CA GLY A 59 1.23 5.84 -2.02
C GLY A 59 1.95 7.14 -1.73
N TYR A 60 1.23 8.05 -1.08
CA TYR A 60 1.59 9.46 -1.02
C TYR A 60 1.94 9.90 0.40
N ASN A 61 1.77 9.01 1.37
CA ASN A 61 2.34 9.18 2.70
C ASN A 61 3.82 8.73 2.71
N VAL A 62 4.72 9.70 2.88
CA VAL A 62 6.18 9.51 2.85
C VAL A 62 6.74 8.65 3.98
N ASP A 63 5.99 8.45 5.06
CA ASP A 63 6.38 7.55 6.16
C ASP A 63 5.97 6.10 5.88
N VAL A 64 4.81 5.92 5.24
CA VAL A 64 4.19 4.60 4.98
C VAL A 64 4.82 3.93 3.76
N LEU A 65 4.93 4.66 2.64
CA LEU A 65 5.32 4.10 1.34
C LEU A 65 6.66 3.33 1.39
N PRO A 66 7.75 3.90 1.92
CA PRO A 66 9.04 3.23 1.90
C PRO A 66 9.05 1.94 2.74
N ARG A 67 8.39 1.94 3.90
CA ARG A 67 8.29 0.76 4.77
C ARG A 67 7.51 -0.36 4.09
N ALA A 68 6.38 -0.01 3.47
CA ALA A 68 5.57 -0.95 2.73
C ALA A 68 6.35 -1.57 1.55
N TRP A 69 7.06 -0.77 0.75
CA TRP A 69 7.87 -1.33 -0.35
C TRP A 69 9.10 -2.12 0.11
N ALA A 70 9.69 -1.80 1.27
CA ALA A 70 10.72 -2.64 1.86
C ALA A 70 10.18 -4.04 2.19
N LEU A 71 8.96 -4.13 2.74
CA LEU A 71 8.27 -5.40 3.03
C LEU A 71 7.93 -6.18 1.74
N LEU A 72 7.45 -5.51 0.69
CA LEU A 72 7.25 -6.14 -0.63
C LEU A 72 8.56 -6.72 -1.17
N PHE A 73 9.64 -5.93 -1.16
CA PHE A 73 10.93 -6.40 -1.68
C PHE A 73 11.52 -7.54 -0.83
N ALA A 74 11.30 -7.51 0.48
CA ALA A 74 11.67 -8.61 1.38
C ALA A 74 10.92 -9.90 1.02
N GLU A 75 9.61 -9.84 0.81
CA GLU A 75 8.80 -10.97 0.34
C GLU A 75 9.32 -11.53 -0.99
N MET A 76 9.58 -10.66 -1.97
CA MET A 76 10.11 -11.07 -3.29
C MET A 76 11.48 -11.75 -3.22
N THR A 77 12.30 -11.39 -2.23
CA THR A 77 13.67 -11.91 -2.08
C THR A 77 13.78 -13.05 -1.06
N GLY A 78 12.68 -13.39 -0.36
CA GLY A 78 12.70 -14.31 0.77
C GLY A 78 13.52 -13.81 1.96
N THR A 79 13.70 -12.50 2.09
CA THR A 79 14.45 -11.87 3.17
C THR A 79 13.54 -11.68 4.38
N VAL A 80 14.02 -12.05 5.58
CA VAL A 80 13.35 -11.71 6.83
C VAL A 80 13.92 -10.40 7.33
N LEU A 81 13.05 -9.42 7.57
CA LEU A 81 13.41 -8.13 8.15
C LEU A 81 13.13 -8.13 9.65
N ASP A 82 13.98 -7.43 10.40
CA ASP A 82 13.63 -6.96 11.74
C ASP A 82 12.56 -5.86 11.62
N ASP A 83 11.67 -5.76 12.62
CA ASP A 83 10.60 -4.75 12.60
C ASP A 83 11.13 -3.33 12.83
N GLU A 84 12.30 -3.17 13.45
CA GLU A 84 12.90 -1.85 13.68
C GLU A 84 13.43 -1.26 12.37
N VAL A 85 13.05 0.00 12.09
CA VAL A 85 13.56 0.74 10.94
C VAL A 85 14.97 1.26 11.26
N PRO A 86 15.96 1.05 10.36
CA PRO A 86 17.33 1.50 10.60
C PRO A 86 17.43 3.01 10.92
N GLY A 87 18.17 3.34 11.99
CA GLY A 87 18.28 4.73 12.47
C GLY A 87 18.95 5.69 11.48
N ASP A 88 19.87 5.20 10.65
CA ASP A 88 20.49 5.97 9.58
C ASP A 88 19.50 6.27 8.44
N TRP A 89 18.61 5.33 8.13
CA TRP A 89 17.49 5.57 7.23
C TRP A 89 16.50 6.59 7.80
N LEU A 90 16.14 6.48 9.09
CA LEU A 90 15.25 7.46 9.73
C LEU A 90 15.84 8.87 9.70
N ALA A 91 17.15 9.01 9.95
CA ALA A 91 17.84 10.28 9.85
C ALA A 91 17.80 10.86 8.43
N LEU A 92 18.05 10.02 7.41
CA LEU A 92 17.95 10.42 6.01
C LEU A 92 16.52 10.82 5.62
N ALA A 93 15.53 10.04 6.03
CA ALA A 93 14.13 10.28 5.72
C ALA A 93 13.63 11.58 6.37
N ALA A 94 14.01 11.83 7.63
CA ALA A 94 13.70 13.08 8.33
C ALA A 94 14.28 14.30 7.61
N GLU A 95 15.55 14.24 7.20
CA GLU A 95 16.21 15.30 6.43
C GLU A 95 15.49 15.56 5.10
N ARG A 96 15.11 14.50 4.37
CA ARG A 96 14.51 14.61 3.02
C ARG A 96 13.06 15.03 3.03
N SER A 97 12.30 14.62 4.04
CA SER A 97 10.87 14.93 4.16
C SER A 97 10.58 16.16 5.00
N ALA A 98 11.58 16.69 5.72
CA ALA A 98 11.41 17.73 6.74
C ALA A 98 10.37 17.35 7.82
N ARG A 99 10.30 16.05 8.17
CA ARG A 99 9.45 15.50 9.23
C ARG A 99 10.30 14.99 10.39
N ASP A 100 9.74 15.08 11.60
CA ASP A 100 10.33 14.57 12.85
C ASP A 100 9.47 13.48 13.51
N ASP A 101 8.36 13.09 12.88
CA ASP A 101 7.34 12.16 13.36
C ASP A 101 7.27 10.85 12.56
N LEU A 102 8.41 10.40 12.02
CA LEU A 102 8.51 9.16 11.26
C LEU A 102 8.40 7.92 12.17
N THR A 103 7.78 6.86 11.66
CA THR A 103 7.58 5.61 12.39
C THR A 103 8.86 4.80 12.42
N GLY A 104 9.37 4.50 13.62
CA GLY A 104 10.58 3.70 13.82
C GLY A 104 10.39 2.18 13.64
N TRP A 105 9.21 1.74 13.24
CA TRP A 105 8.82 0.33 13.13
C TRP A 105 8.13 0.07 11.79
N LEU A 106 8.44 -1.05 11.13
CA LEU A 106 7.84 -1.43 9.85
C LEU A 106 6.32 -1.56 9.98
N MET A 107 5.83 -2.08 11.11
CA MET A 107 4.42 -2.34 11.38
C MET A 107 3.81 -1.44 12.47
N GLY A 108 4.47 -0.31 12.80
CA GLY A 108 4.13 0.53 13.96
C GLY A 108 2.95 1.50 13.78
N ASP A 109 2.20 1.38 12.69
CA ASP A 109 1.08 2.29 12.40
C ASP A 109 -0.08 2.08 13.40
N PRO A 110 -0.75 3.15 13.85
CA PRO A 110 -1.94 3.02 14.67
C PRO A 110 -3.09 2.38 13.87
N ASP A 111 -4.04 1.77 14.57
CA ASP A 111 -5.25 1.30 13.91
C ASP A 111 -6.08 2.49 13.36
N PRO A 112 -6.73 2.34 12.19
CA PRO A 112 -7.59 3.38 11.64
C PRO A 112 -8.78 3.66 12.54
N GLU A 113 -8.98 4.94 12.89
CA GLU A 113 -10.18 5.44 13.54
C GLU A 113 -11.03 6.23 12.54
N VAL A 114 -12.15 5.66 12.08
CA VAL A 114 -13.03 6.35 11.13
C VAL A 114 -14.08 7.14 11.89
N GLY A 115 -13.92 8.46 11.93
CA GLY A 115 -14.89 9.37 12.53
C GLY A 115 -16.19 9.45 11.71
N ALA A 116 -17.31 9.79 12.36
CA ALA A 116 -18.58 9.99 11.67
C ALA A 116 -18.52 11.10 10.61
N ALA A 117 -17.73 12.14 10.86
CA ALA A 117 -17.53 13.25 9.93
C ALA A 117 -16.73 12.83 8.70
N GLU A 118 -15.67 12.05 8.88
CA GLU A 118 -14.84 11.51 7.79
C GLU A 118 -15.66 10.59 6.88
N ARG A 119 -16.49 9.74 7.47
CA ARG A 119 -17.42 8.89 6.70
C ARG A 119 -18.41 9.72 5.88
N ALA A 120 -18.99 10.75 6.49
CA ALA A 120 -19.91 11.64 5.79
C ALA A 120 -19.23 12.42 4.65
N ALA A 121 -17.96 12.81 4.81
CA ALA A 121 -17.19 13.46 3.77
C ALA A 121 -16.89 12.52 2.58
N ALA A 122 -16.44 11.30 2.88
CA ALA A 122 -16.19 10.29 1.86
C ALA A 122 -17.47 9.93 1.07
N ASP A 123 -18.61 9.79 1.77
CA ASP A 123 -19.91 9.56 1.12
C ASP A 123 -20.31 10.74 0.22
N ALA A 124 -20.08 11.99 0.67
CA ALA A 124 -20.40 13.18 -0.11
C ALA A 124 -19.54 13.31 -1.38
N GLU A 125 -18.24 13.07 -1.28
CA GLU A 125 -17.31 13.08 -2.41
C GLU A 125 -17.64 11.97 -3.41
N GLY A 126 -17.89 10.75 -2.93
CA GLY A 126 -18.29 9.63 -3.79
C GLY A 126 -19.58 9.91 -4.56
N ASN A 127 -20.59 10.51 -3.91
CA ASN A 127 -21.82 10.90 -4.59
C ASN A 127 -21.58 11.99 -5.64
N ALA A 128 -20.77 13.01 -5.34
CA ALA A 128 -20.45 14.07 -6.29
C ALA A 128 -19.73 13.53 -7.54
N ALA A 129 -18.79 12.60 -7.38
CA ALA A 129 -18.09 11.97 -8.51
C ALA A 129 -19.05 11.12 -9.38
N VAL A 130 -20.02 10.45 -8.76
CA VAL A 130 -21.06 9.71 -9.48
C VAL A 130 -21.97 10.67 -10.25
N ASP A 131 -22.39 11.78 -9.63
CA ASP A 131 -23.24 12.79 -10.27
C ASP A 131 -22.54 13.42 -11.49
N GLU A 132 -21.26 13.77 -11.37
CA GLU A 132 -20.45 14.27 -12.49
C GLU A 132 -20.33 13.24 -13.62
N ALA A 133 -20.06 11.97 -13.29
CA ALA A 133 -19.99 10.91 -14.28
C ALA A 133 -21.33 10.71 -15.01
N ILE A 134 -22.46 10.86 -14.31
CA ILE A 134 -23.80 10.79 -14.90
C ILE A 134 -24.01 11.94 -15.88
N GLU A 135 -23.63 13.18 -15.53
CA GLU A 135 -23.76 14.34 -16.44
C GLU A 135 -22.91 14.21 -17.70
N VAL A 136 -21.79 13.49 -17.65
CA VAL A 136 -20.92 13.26 -18.81
C VAL A 136 -21.44 12.11 -19.69
N LEU A 137 -22.11 11.13 -19.11
CA LEU A 137 -22.53 9.90 -19.79
C LEU A 137 -23.97 9.94 -20.33
N LEU A 138 -24.83 10.83 -19.82
CA LEU A 138 -26.23 11.00 -20.23
C LEU A 138 -26.47 12.36 -20.90
#